data_AF-A0A6M4GUL7-F1
#
_entry.id   AF-A0A6M4GUL7-F1
#
_cell.length_a   1.000
_cell.length_b   1.000
_cell.length_c   1.000
_cell.angle_alpha   90.00
_cell.angle_beta   90.00
_cell.angle_gamma   90.00
#
_symmetry.space_group_name_H-M   'P 1'
#
loop_
_entity.id
_entity.type
_entity.pdbx_description
1 polymer ?
#
loop_
_entity_poly.entity_id
_entity_poly.type
_entity_poly.pdbx_seq_one_letter_code
_entity_poly.pdbx_strand_id
1 'polypeptide(L)' 'MHTKLKSPSRPRRIALTVEEALETGAFNSRTHLYNALKDGEVKSWRAGKRRKILADSIDAYVARKLREAA' A
#
# COMPACT_ATOMS: atom_id res chain seq x y z
N MET A 1 -20.37 32.09 2.89
CA MET A 1 -20.21 30.78 2.23
C MET A 1 -19.16 29.99 3.01
N HIS A 2 -19.57 29.10 3.92
CA HIS A 2 -18.63 28.34 4.74
C HIS A 2 -18.14 27.11 3.97
N THR A 3 -16.92 27.16 3.43
CA THR A 3 -16.20 25.98 2.95
C THR A 3 -15.89 25.09 4.15
N LYS A 4 -16.64 23.99 4.30
CA LYS A 4 -16.30 22.93 5.24
C LYS A 4 -14.90 22.41 4.89
N LEU A 5 -13.89 22.73 5.70
CA LEU A 5 -12.63 22.02 5.67
C LEU A 5 -12.96 20.54 5.90
N LYS A 6 -12.65 19.67 4.92
CA LYS A 6 -12.73 18.22 5.09
C LYS A 6 -11.90 17.86 6.32
N SER A 7 -12.54 17.27 7.33
CA SER A 7 -11.90 16.72 8.54
C SER A 7 -10.62 15.99 8.20
N PRO A 8 -9.59 16.03 9.07
CA PRO A 8 -8.31 15.41 8.80
C PRO A 8 -8.53 13.93 8.47
N SER A 9 -8.26 13.57 7.23
CA SER A 9 -8.13 12.18 6.80
C SER A 9 -7.22 11.49 7.80
N ARG A 10 -7.63 10.33 8.34
CA ARG A 10 -6.87 9.53 9.30
C ARG A 10 -5.37 9.60 8.99
N PRO A 11 -4.49 9.80 9.98
CA PRO A 11 -3.07 9.94 9.72
C PRO A 11 -2.58 8.76 8.86
N ARG A 12 -2.01 9.08 7.70
CA ARG A 12 -1.55 8.09 6.72
C ARG A 12 -0.50 7.22 7.41
N ARG A 13 -0.80 5.93 7.58
CA ARG A 13 0.15 4.98 8.15
C ARG A 13 1.35 4.89 7.21
N ILE A 14 2.56 5.10 7.75
CA ILE A 14 3.81 5.02 6.98
C ILE A 14 4.12 3.57 6.61
N ALA A 15 3.68 2.63 7.45
CA ALA A 15 3.98 1.20 7.36
C ALA A 15 2.70 0.38 7.53
N LEU A 16 2.50 -0.60 6.66
CA LEU A 16 1.39 -1.55 6.72
C LEU A 16 1.91 -2.96 7.00
N THR A 17 1.14 -3.76 7.74
CA THR A 17 1.29 -5.21 7.76
C THR A 17 0.81 -5.81 6.44
N VAL A 18 1.10 -7.10 6.23
CA VAL A 18 0.58 -7.86 5.09
C VAL A 18 -0.95 -7.82 5.03
N GLU A 19 -1.63 -7.90 6.17
CA GLU A 19 -3.09 -7.90 6.24
C GLU A 19 -3.65 -6.52 5.88
N GLU A 20 -3.10 -5.47 6.49
CA GLU A 20 -3.50 -4.09 6.16
C GLU A 20 -3.23 -3.73 4.69
N ALA A 21 -2.16 -4.26 4.09
CA ALA A 21 -1.87 -4.06 2.67
C ALA A 21 -2.93 -4.71 1.77
N LEU A 22 -3.50 -5.85 2.16
CA LEU A 22 -4.60 -6.49 1.42
C LEU A 22 -5.90 -5.72 1.59
N GLU A 23 -6.14 -5.17 2.78
CA GLU A 23 -7.32 -4.32 3.06
C GLU A 23 -7.34 -3.03 2.22
N THR A 24 -6.20 -2.61 1.64
CA THR A 24 -6.17 -1.46 0.72
C THR A 24 -6.86 -1.73 -0.62
N GLY A 25 -7.06 -3.00 -1.00
CA GLY A 25 -7.55 -3.38 -2.33
C GLY A 25 -6.51 -3.28 -3.45
N ALA A 26 -5.26 -2.89 -3.15
CA ALA A 26 -4.18 -2.85 -4.13
C ALA A 26 -3.76 -4.24 -4.63
N PHE A 27 -4.08 -5.29 -3.88
CA PHE A 27 -3.71 -6.68 -4.19
C PHE A 27 -4.91 -7.62 -4.07
N ASN A 28 -5.19 -8.37 -5.14
CA ASN A 28 -6.28 -9.34 -5.19
C ASN A 28 -6.10 -10.55 -4.24
N SER A 29 -4.87 -10.86 -3.85
CA SER A 29 -4.57 -12.01 -2.98
C SER A 29 -3.23 -11.86 -2.27
N ARG A 30 -3.01 -12.67 -1.21
CA ARG A 30 -1.70 -12.79 -0.53
C ARG A 30 -0.60 -13.17 -1.53
N THR A 31 -0.87 -14.12 -2.42
CA THR A 31 0.09 -14.56 -3.44
C THR A 31 0.51 -13.41 -4.34
N HIS A 32 -0.45 -12.59 -4.80
CA HIS A 32 -0.17 -11.42 -5.63
C HIS A 32 0.73 -10.41 -4.90
N LEU A 33 0.42 -10.10 -3.64
CA LEU A 33 1.28 -9.24 -2.81
C LEU A 33 2.69 -9.81 -2.64
N TYR A 34 2.82 -11.11 -2.38
CA TYR A 34 4.15 -11.73 -2.20
C TYR A 34 4.96 -11.76 -3.49
N ASN A 35 4.32 -11.92 -4.65
CA ASN A 35 5.00 -11.78 -5.94
C ASN A 35 5.49 -10.34 -6.14
N ALA A 36 4.66 -9.33 -5.92
CA ALA A 36 5.08 -7.93 -6.01
C ALA A 36 6.25 -7.58 -5.06
N LEU A 37 6.28 -8.19 -3.87
CA LEU A 37 7.40 -8.07 -2.93
C LEU A 37 8.66 -8.79 -3.42
N LYS A 38 8.51 -9.99 -4.00
CA LYS A 38 9.62 -10.79 -4.56
C LYS A 38 10.25 -10.10 -5.76
N ASP A 39 9.43 -9.53 -6.62
CA ASP A 39 9.83 -8.87 -7.86
C ASP A 39 10.35 -7.43 -7.60
N GLY A 40 10.30 -6.98 -6.34
CA GLY A 40 10.82 -5.67 -5.92
C GLY A 40 9.93 -4.49 -6.32
N GLU A 41 8.74 -4.77 -6.85
CA GLU A 41 7.71 -3.80 -7.22
C GLU A 41 7.18 -3.04 -5.99
N VAL A 42 7.20 -3.68 -4.82
CA VAL A 42 6.79 -3.09 -3.54
C VAL A 42 7.89 -3.24 -2.50
N LYS A 43 8.21 -2.16 -1.78
CA LYS A 43 9.24 -2.13 -0.75
C LYS A 43 8.72 -2.64 0.59
N SER A 44 9.50 -3.51 1.23
CA SER A 44 9.21 -4.03 2.56
C SER A 44 10.48 -4.18 3.39
N TRP A 45 10.31 -4.25 4.71
CA TRP A 45 11.36 -4.57 5.66
C TRP A 45 10.85 -5.54 6.73
N ARG A 46 11.78 -6.19 7.42
CA ARG A 46 11.45 -6.99 8.61
C ARG A 46 11.51 -6.12 9.85
N ALA A 47 10.46 -6.21 10.67
CA ALA A 47 10.39 -5.67 12.02
C ALA A 47 10.18 -6.85 12.98
N GLY A 48 11.28 -7.43 13.46
CA GLY A 48 11.28 -8.70 14.19
C GLY A 48 10.72 -9.84 13.34
N LYS A 49 9.73 -10.56 13.86
CA LYS A 49 9.07 -11.68 13.15
C LYS A 49 8.07 -11.22 12.07
N ARG A 50 7.69 -9.93 12.06
CA ARG A 50 6.66 -9.40 11.17
C ARG A 50 7.30 -8.68 9.97
N ARG A 51 6.64 -8.78 8.81
CA ARG A 51 6.96 -7.95 7.64
C ARG A 51 6.15 -6.67 7.69
N LYS A 52 6.82 -5.56 7.38
CA LYS A 52 6.21 -4.24 7.20
C LYS A 52 6.43 -3.79 5.77
N ILE A 53 5.41 -3.16 5.19
CA ILE A 53 5.35 -2.74 3.80
C ILE A 53 5.22 -1.22 3.81
N LEU A 54 6.02 -0.54 2.98
CA LEU A 54 5.96 0.92 2.89
C LEU A 54 4.66 1.30 2.19
N ALA A 55 3.81 2.10 2.84
CA ALA A 55 2.54 2.54 2.26
C ALA A 55 2.76 3.29 0.94
N ASP A 56 3.75 4.16 0.90
CA ASP A 56 4.10 4.94 -0.30
C ASP A 56 4.51 4.06 -1.49
N SER A 57 5.16 2.92 -1.21
CA SER A 57 5.51 1.97 -2.26
C SER A 57 4.31 1.23 -2.82
N ILE A 58 3.23 1.06 -2.05
CA ILE A 58 1.97 0.50 -2.55
C ILE A 58 1.29 1.52 -3.46
N ASP A 59 1.27 2.80 -3.07
CA ASP A 59 0.68 3.86 -3.91
C ASP A 59 1.43 4.00 -5.24
N ALA A 60 2.77 3.97 -5.21
CA ALA A 60 3.59 3.95 -6.43
C ALA A 60 3.33 2.71 -7.30
N TYR A 61 3.13 1.54 -6.69
CA TYR A 61 2.76 0.32 -7.39
C TYR A 61 1.40 0.45 -8.10
N VAL A 62 0.38 0.93 -7.39
CA VAL A 62 -0.97 1.12 -7.96
C VAL A 62 -0.96 2.14 -9.09
N ALA A 63 -0.28 3.28 -8.91
CA ALA A 63 -0.17 4.31 -9.95
C ALA A 63 0.46 3.75 -11.23
N ARG A 64 1.49 2.89 -11.10
CA ARG A 64 2.10 2.21 -12.24
C ARG A 64 1.14 1.22 -12.91
N LYS A 65 0.43 0.38 -12.14
CA LYS A 65 -0.54 -0.57 -12.71
C LYS A 65 -1.70 0.10 -13.43
N LEU A 66 -2.19 1.23 -12.91
CA LEU A 66 -3.21 2.02 -13.59
C LEU A 66 -2.71 2.63 -14.91
N ARG A 67 -1.43 3.03 -14.96
CA ARG A 67 -0.81 3.54 -16.20
C ARG A 67 -0.57 2.43 -17.23
N GLU A 68 -0.23 1.22 -16.79
CA GLU A 68 -0.04 0.05 -17.68
C GLU A 68 -1.38 -0.46 -18.26
N ALA A 69 -2.50 -0.19 -17.59
CA ALA A 69 -3.84 -0.62 -18.01
C ALA A 69 -4.58 0.39 -18.91
N ALA A 70 -4.01 1.59 -19.12
CA ALA A 70 -4.56 2.66 -19.95
C ALA A 70 -3.91 2.65 -21.34
#